data_AF-A0A349QUM6-F1
#
_entry.id   AF-A0A349QUM6-F1
#
_cell.length_a   1.000
_cell.length_b   1.000
_cell.length_c   1.000
_cell.angle_alpha   90.00
_cell.angle_beta   90.00
_cell.angle_gamma   90.00
#
_symmetry.space_group_name_H-M   'P 1'
#
loop_
_entity.id
_entity.type
_entity.pdbx_description
1 polymer ?
#
loop_
_entity_poly.entity_id
_entity_poly.type
_entity_poly.pdbx_seq_one_letter_code
_entity_poly.pdbx_strand_id
1 'polypeptide(L)'
;TDLFAWRNLTSYSNKYMTQPGGGLNNLGNPDVAWEKNYSTNVALEFGLFRNKLFGTIEYFNRDSKDLLQNVPISTITGFGSILRNVGEMNNKGIEIELGSDIVKNENWKWTLSANAAIIGSKITKLYGGRDIVWFDPTGGDDRARFIYREGESSLSFFGLEWAGTDQTNGKNVWYTNDGTNGDFIFNGKAASYDYKKAKQTIIGNANPKLYGGINSDVDYKNFSLGFNFAYKIGGKLYDSTSKDVADDGYYWERIHAAYFTENSWSPSNTGGSYPMVTGRDLEDVNQISSRQLFDASYLRLKNISLSYRLPNEFLKRAGISNARVFFNGSNLLTVSKYKYMDPEVNQFGTRGWETPLAKTYTFGVEFSF
;
A
#
# COMPACT_ATOMS: atom_id res chain seq x y z
N THR A 1 12.49 -19.61 17.35
CA THR A 1 12.33 -18.58 18.39
C THR A 1 11.19 -19.03 19.27
N ASP A 2 11.51 -19.58 20.44
CA ASP A 2 10.48 -20.07 21.35
C ASP A 2 9.60 -18.90 21.80
N LEU A 3 8.27 -19.09 21.73
CA LEU A 3 7.30 -18.10 22.18
C LEU A 3 7.46 -17.94 23.71
N PHE A 4 8.22 -16.95 24.17
CA PHE A 4 8.33 -16.65 25.61
C PHE A 4 7.12 -15.88 26.15
N ALA A 5 6.11 -15.60 25.33
CA ALA A 5 4.92 -14.84 25.70
C ALA A 5 4.06 -15.51 26.79
N TRP A 6 4.18 -16.84 26.96
CA TRP A 6 3.52 -17.54 28.07
C TRP A 6 4.22 -17.34 29.41
N ARG A 7 5.49 -16.87 29.41
CA ARG A 7 6.28 -16.62 30.60
C ARG A 7 6.19 -15.17 31.04
N ASN A 8 6.32 -14.99 32.35
CA ASN A 8 6.70 -13.72 32.94
C ASN A 8 8.16 -13.42 32.56
N LEU A 9 8.40 -12.25 31.97
CA LEU A 9 9.74 -11.74 31.71
C LEU A 9 10.09 -10.72 32.78
N THR A 10 11.34 -10.73 33.22
CA THR A 10 11.89 -9.75 34.15
C THR A 10 12.81 -8.79 33.40
N SER A 11 12.70 -7.50 33.67
CA SER A 11 13.62 -6.47 33.19
C SER A 11 14.37 -5.83 34.36
N TYR A 12 15.64 -5.47 34.14
CA TYR A 12 16.51 -4.81 35.12
C TYR A 12 16.79 -3.34 34.74
N SER A 13 15.89 -2.74 33.94
CA SER A 13 16.02 -1.36 33.44
C SER A 13 15.48 -0.30 34.41
N ASN A 14 14.84 -0.71 35.51
CA ASN A 14 14.27 0.21 36.48
C ASN A 14 15.32 0.65 37.51
N LYS A 15 15.23 1.88 37.99
CA LYS A 15 16.04 2.38 39.10
C LYS A 15 15.14 2.68 40.28
N TYR A 16 15.51 2.20 41.46
CA TYR A 16 14.85 2.58 42.72
C TYR A 16 15.87 3.31 43.58
N MET A 17 15.61 4.59 43.89
CA MET A 17 16.55 5.43 44.66
C MET A 17 17.99 5.37 44.10
N THR A 18 18.11 5.55 42.78
CA THR A 18 19.36 5.46 41.98
C THR A 18 20.08 4.10 41.98
N GLN A 19 19.55 3.08 42.66
CA GLN A 19 20.06 1.71 42.62
C GLN A 19 19.38 0.89 41.50
N PRO A 20 20.10 -0.06 40.86
CA PRO A 20 19.51 -0.99 39.90
C PRO A 20 18.36 -1.78 40.54
N GLY A 21 17.21 -1.81 39.88
CA GLY A 21 16.01 -2.51 40.32
C GLY A 21 15.49 -3.45 39.24
N GLY A 22 15.12 -4.67 39.66
CA GLY A 22 14.41 -5.63 38.82
C GLY A 22 12.90 -5.43 38.92
N GLY A 23 12.19 -5.57 37.80
CA GLY A 23 10.73 -5.59 37.74
C GLY A 23 10.23 -6.64 36.75
N LEU A 24 8.96 -7.02 36.89
CA LEU A 24 8.29 -7.81 35.87
C LEU A 24 7.97 -6.89 34.68
N ASN A 25 8.35 -7.32 33.47
CA ASN A 25 8.15 -6.58 32.22
C ASN A 25 6.78 -6.86 31.59
N ASN A 26 6.24 -8.06 31.81
CA ASN A 26 4.93 -8.49 31.32
C ASN A 26 4.31 -9.53 32.27
N LEU A 27 3.01 -9.76 32.10
CA LEU A 27 2.34 -10.95 32.61
C LEU A 27 2.40 -12.05 31.56
N GLY A 28 2.88 -13.21 31.98
CA GLY A 28 2.82 -14.46 31.23
C GLY A 28 1.41 -15.01 31.25
N ASN A 29 1.01 -15.59 30.12
CA ASN A 29 -0.26 -16.27 29.99
C ASN A 29 -0.04 -17.72 29.54
N PRO A 30 -0.22 -18.72 30.43
CA PRO A 30 0.02 -20.13 30.09
C PRO A 30 -0.90 -20.67 29.01
N ASP A 31 -2.03 -19.99 28.75
CA ASP A 31 -3.00 -20.37 27.72
C ASP A 31 -2.62 -19.84 26.32
N VAL A 32 -1.52 -19.10 26.19
CA VAL A 32 -1.04 -18.63 24.89
C VAL A 32 -0.63 -19.82 24.03
N ALA A 33 -1.22 -19.88 22.85
CA ALA A 33 -0.93 -20.90 21.84
C ALA A 33 -0.47 -20.26 20.52
N TRP A 34 -0.08 -21.12 19.58
CA TRP A 34 0.18 -20.70 18.21
C TRP A 34 -1.09 -20.21 17.52
N GLU A 35 -0.96 -19.17 16.71
CA GLU A 35 -2.00 -18.72 15.80
C GLU A 35 -2.30 -19.82 14.77
N LYS A 36 -3.58 -20.01 14.43
CA LYS A 36 -4.03 -21.07 13.53
C LYS A 36 -4.46 -20.48 12.21
N ASN A 37 -4.06 -21.11 11.11
CA ASN A 37 -4.45 -20.70 9.77
C ASN A 37 -5.17 -21.85 9.06
N TYR A 38 -6.43 -21.62 8.70
CA TYR A 38 -7.24 -22.56 7.93
C TYR A 38 -7.38 -22.03 6.51
N SER A 39 -6.71 -22.67 5.56
CA SER A 39 -6.75 -22.27 4.14
C SER A 39 -7.51 -23.31 3.31
N THR A 40 -8.38 -22.82 2.43
CA THR A 40 -9.09 -23.62 1.42
C THR A 40 -8.86 -22.98 0.06
N ASN A 41 -8.37 -23.77 -0.89
CA ASN A 41 -8.11 -23.33 -2.26
C ASN A 41 -8.84 -24.26 -3.23
N VAL A 42 -9.49 -23.68 -4.23
CA VAL A 42 -10.15 -24.41 -5.32
C VAL A 42 -9.69 -23.78 -6.62
N ALA A 43 -8.98 -24.55 -7.45
CA ALA A 43 -8.46 -24.10 -8.72
C ALA A 43 -9.06 -24.89 -9.89
N LEU A 44 -9.37 -24.17 -10.97
CA LEU A 44 -9.68 -24.74 -12.27
C LEU A 44 -8.54 -24.40 -13.23
N GLU A 45 -7.84 -25.42 -13.69
CA GLU A 45 -6.80 -25.31 -14.71
C GLU A 45 -7.33 -25.80 -16.05
N PHE A 46 -7.01 -25.10 -17.14
CA PHE A 46 -7.44 -25.50 -18.47
C PHE A 46 -6.42 -25.18 -19.57
N GLY A 47 -6.49 -25.99 -20.62
CA GLY A 47 -5.79 -25.78 -21.88
C GLY A 47 -6.71 -26.10 -23.05
N LEU A 48 -6.99 -25.11 -23.89
CA LEU A 48 -7.91 -25.19 -25.01
C LEU A 48 -7.17 -25.04 -26.34
N PHE A 49 -7.74 -25.58 -27.42
CA PHE A 49 -7.23 -25.45 -28.79
C PHE A 49 -5.77 -25.91 -28.95
N ARG A 50 -5.43 -27.08 -28.39
CA ARG A 50 -4.04 -27.58 -28.34
C ARG A 50 -3.12 -26.65 -27.55
N ASN A 51 -3.59 -26.17 -26.40
CA ASN A 51 -2.92 -25.22 -25.51
C ASN A 51 -2.60 -23.87 -26.16
N LYS A 52 -3.37 -23.44 -27.16
CA LYS A 52 -3.26 -22.08 -27.68
C LYS A 52 -3.82 -21.05 -26.70
N LEU A 53 -4.81 -21.43 -25.91
CA LEU A 53 -5.35 -20.65 -24.80
C LEU A 53 -5.25 -21.51 -23.55
N PHE A 54 -4.61 -21.00 -22.51
CA PHE A 54 -4.41 -21.71 -21.25
C PHE A 54 -4.60 -20.76 -20.08
N GLY A 55 -4.87 -21.31 -18.91
CA GLY A 55 -5.03 -20.50 -17.72
C GLY A 55 -5.48 -21.26 -16.50
N THR A 56 -5.51 -20.52 -15.40
CA THR A 56 -5.92 -20.98 -14.08
C THR A 56 -6.84 -19.95 -13.46
N ILE A 57 -7.96 -20.41 -12.89
CA ILE A 57 -8.83 -19.60 -12.04
C ILE A 57 -8.82 -20.25 -10.68
N GLU A 58 -8.31 -19.54 -9.68
CA GLU A 58 -8.23 -20.00 -8.30
C GLU A 58 -9.10 -19.13 -7.40
N TYR A 59 -9.89 -19.78 -6.55
CA TYR A 59 -10.51 -19.14 -5.39
C TYR A 59 -9.79 -19.61 -4.14
N PHE A 60 -9.39 -18.66 -3.29
CA PHE A 60 -8.81 -18.97 -1.99
C PHE A 60 -9.63 -18.32 -0.87
N ASN A 61 -9.70 -19.02 0.27
CA ASN A 61 -10.23 -18.52 1.52
C ASN A 61 -9.31 -18.93 2.67
N ARG A 62 -8.84 -17.94 3.44
CA ARG A 62 -7.91 -18.11 4.53
C ARG A 62 -8.49 -17.50 5.80
N ASP A 63 -8.83 -18.35 6.75
CA ASP A 63 -9.29 -17.97 8.07
C ASP A 63 -8.13 -18.08 9.07
N SER A 64 -7.62 -16.93 9.49
CA SER A 64 -6.67 -16.82 10.60
C SER A 64 -7.44 -16.71 11.91
N LYS A 65 -7.25 -17.69 12.80
CA LYS A 65 -7.89 -17.77 14.12
C LYS A 65 -6.84 -17.75 15.22
N ASP A 66 -7.30 -17.43 16.42
CA ASP A 66 -6.47 -17.40 17.61
C ASP A 66 -5.28 -16.43 17.44
N LEU A 67 -5.48 -15.31 16.73
CA LEU A 67 -4.45 -14.27 16.56
C LEU A 67 -4.13 -13.62 17.89
N LEU A 68 -2.85 -13.32 18.10
CA LEU A 68 -2.33 -12.74 19.32
C LEU A 68 -2.69 -11.25 19.40
N GLN A 69 -3.37 -10.88 20.48
CA GLN A 69 -3.77 -9.50 20.77
C GLN A 69 -3.38 -9.13 22.20
N ASN A 70 -2.86 -7.92 22.39
CA ASN A 70 -2.73 -7.33 23.72
C ASN A 70 -4.12 -6.90 24.21
N VAL A 71 -4.65 -7.65 25.17
CA VAL A 71 -5.98 -7.48 25.73
C VAL A 71 -5.91 -6.65 27.02
N PRO A 72 -6.71 -5.59 27.18
CA PRO A 72 -6.69 -4.78 28.40
C PRO A 72 -7.18 -5.60 29.60
N ILE A 73 -6.51 -5.41 30.74
CA ILE A 73 -6.87 -6.02 32.03
C ILE A 73 -6.95 -4.95 33.12
N SER A 74 -7.47 -5.31 34.29
CA SER A 74 -7.47 -4.42 35.45
C SER A 74 -6.04 -4.04 35.83
N THR A 75 -5.77 -2.74 35.96
CA THR A 75 -4.46 -2.18 36.33
C THR A 75 -4.06 -2.46 37.79
N ILE A 76 -4.97 -3.01 38.61
CA ILE A 76 -4.69 -3.45 39.99
C ILE A 76 -3.53 -4.45 40.03
N THR A 77 -3.32 -5.23 38.97
CA THR A 77 -2.22 -6.19 38.86
C THR A 77 -0.85 -5.53 38.64
N GLY A 78 -0.81 -4.21 38.41
CA GLY A 78 0.38 -3.47 37.98
C GLY A 78 0.60 -3.48 36.46
N PHE A 79 -0.26 -4.14 35.69
CA PHE A 79 -0.17 -4.24 34.23
C PHE A 79 -1.46 -3.80 33.56
N GLY A 80 -1.36 -3.10 32.42
CA GLY A 80 -2.52 -2.62 31.66
C GLY A 80 -3.05 -3.59 30.61
N SER A 81 -2.26 -4.60 30.21
CA SER A 81 -2.66 -5.59 29.22
C SER A 81 -1.97 -6.94 29.41
N ILE A 82 -2.52 -7.97 28.78
CA ILE A 82 -1.94 -9.32 28.68
C ILE A 82 -2.14 -9.87 27.26
N LEU A 83 -1.19 -10.63 26.74
CA LEU A 83 -1.30 -11.24 25.42
C LEU A 83 -2.26 -12.44 25.46
N ARG A 84 -3.24 -12.47 24.54
CA ARG A 84 -4.20 -13.58 24.40
C ARG A 84 -4.47 -13.90 22.93
N ASN A 85 -4.79 -15.16 22.65
CA ASN A 85 -5.29 -15.61 21.35
C ASN A 85 -6.79 -15.31 21.24
N VAL A 86 -7.14 -14.19 20.60
CA VAL A 86 -8.55 -13.72 20.53
C VAL A 86 -8.92 -13.12 19.19
N GLY A 87 -7.93 -12.64 18.41
CA GLY A 87 -8.19 -12.02 17.12
C GLY A 87 -8.54 -13.05 16.06
N GLU A 88 -9.44 -12.69 15.15
CA GLU A 88 -9.72 -13.48 13.96
C GLU A 88 -9.78 -12.56 12.73
N MET A 89 -9.26 -13.05 11.60
CA MET A 89 -9.25 -12.34 10.32
C MET A 89 -9.47 -13.33 9.19
N ASN A 90 -10.25 -12.91 8.20
CA ASN A 90 -10.47 -13.64 6.96
C ASN A 90 -9.81 -12.91 5.79
N ASN A 91 -9.03 -13.63 4.99
CA ASN A 91 -8.52 -13.17 3.71
C ASN A 91 -9.06 -14.10 2.63
N LYS A 92 -9.71 -13.55 1.62
CA LYS A 92 -10.23 -14.34 0.51
C LYS A 92 -10.14 -13.59 -0.79
N GLY A 93 -10.09 -14.33 -1.89
CA GLY A 93 -9.90 -13.72 -3.18
C GLY A 93 -10.06 -14.67 -4.34
N ILE A 94 -9.97 -14.09 -5.51
CA ILE A 94 -9.92 -14.82 -6.78
C ILE A 94 -8.62 -14.40 -7.47
N GLU A 95 -7.88 -15.39 -7.95
CA GLU A 95 -6.69 -15.22 -8.77
C GLU A 95 -6.96 -15.83 -10.14
N ILE A 96 -6.64 -15.07 -11.19
CA ILE A 96 -6.86 -15.45 -12.57
C ILE A 96 -5.53 -15.30 -13.28
N GLU A 97 -5.11 -16.35 -13.97
CA GLU A 97 -4.01 -16.33 -14.93
C GLU A 97 -4.57 -16.79 -16.28
N LEU A 98 -4.32 -16.00 -17.33
CA LEU A 98 -4.71 -16.33 -18.70
C LEU A 98 -3.52 -16.08 -19.61
N GLY A 99 -3.23 -17.05 -20.47
CA GLY A 99 -2.17 -16.97 -21.46
C GLY A 99 -2.63 -17.48 -22.81
N SER A 100 -2.08 -16.90 -23.87
CA SER A 100 -2.30 -17.38 -25.22
C SER A 100 -1.04 -17.30 -26.07
N ASP A 101 -0.76 -18.39 -26.78
CA ASP A 101 0.17 -18.41 -27.90
C ASP A 101 -0.54 -17.83 -29.13
N ILE A 102 -0.51 -16.51 -29.29
CA ILE A 102 -1.16 -15.79 -30.40
C ILE A 102 -0.64 -16.32 -31.75
N VAL A 103 0.69 -16.45 -31.86
CA VAL A 103 1.39 -17.04 -33.01
C VAL A 103 2.35 -18.12 -32.50
N LYS A 104 2.39 -19.27 -33.19
CA LYS A 104 3.24 -20.40 -32.80
C LYS A 104 3.71 -21.15 -34.05
N ASN A 105 4.79 -20.65 -34.63
CA ASN A 105 5.38 -21.18 -35.86
C ASN A 105 6.92 -21.22 -35.68
N GLU A 106 7.64 -21.84 -36.61
CA GLU A 106 9.11 -22.01 -36.49
C GLU A 106 9.86 -20.67 -36.39
N ASN A 107 9.41 -19.65 -37.14
CA ASN A 107 10.08 -18.36 -37.23
C ASN A 107 9.43 -17.25 -36.41
N TRP A 108 8.24 -17.48 -35.87
CA TRP A 108 7.50 -16.48 -35.11
C TRP A 108 6.75 -17.16 -33.97
N LYS A 109 7.06 -16.73 -32.75
CA LYS A 109 6.32 -17.05 -31.55
C LYS A 109 5.90 -15.75 -30.90
N TRP A 110 4.64 -15.64 -30.56
CA TRP A 110 4.14 -14.53 -29.77
C TRP A 110 3.21 -15.09 -28.71
N THR A 111 3.62 -14.94 -27.47
CA THR A 111 2.84 -15.32 -26.30
C THR A 111 2.44 -14.07 -25.55
N LEU A 112 1.16 -13.97 -25.22
CA LEU A 112 0.60 -12.91 -24.39
C LEU A 112 -0.03 -13.57 -23.17
N SER A 113 0.37 -13.15 -21.97
CA SER A 113 -0.25 -13.58 -20.72
C SER A 113 -0.62 -12.41 -19.84
N ALA A 114 -1.64 -12.60 -19.02
CA ALA A 114 -2.07 -11.65 -18.03
C ALA A 114 -2.48 -12.39 -16.77
N ASN A 115 -2.19 -11.79 -15.62
CA ASN A 115 -2.72 -12.24 -14.35
C ASN A 115 -3.43 -11.10 -13.61
N ALA A 116 -4.32 -11.49 -12.71
CA ALA A 116 -5.23 -10.62 -11.99
C ALA A 116 -5.56 -11.25 -10.63
N ALA A 117 -5.42 -10.49 -9.55
CA ALA A 117 -5.78 -10.89 -8.21
C ALA A 117 -6.74 -9.87 -7.58
N ILE A 118 -7.84 -10.36 -7.03
CA ILE A 118 -8.81 -9.59 -6.25
C ILE A 118 -8.78 -10.16 -4.84
N ILE A 119 -8.27 -9.39 -3.88
CA ILE A 119 -8.13 -9.84 -2.50
C ILE A 119 -8.91 -8.91 -1.56
N GLY A 120 -9.76 -9.53 -0.74
CA GLY A 120 -10.42 -8.87 0.39
C GLY A 120 -9.86 -9.40 1.71
N SER A 121 -9.42 -8.49 2.57
CA SER A 121 -9.13 -8.75 3.97
C SER A 121 -10.28 -8.24 4.83
N LYS A 122 -10.65 -8.97 5.88
CA LYS A 122 -11.70 -8.59 6.83
C LYS A 122 -11.34 -9.03 8.24
N ILE A 123 -11.38 -8.12 9.19
CA ILE A 123 -11.32 -8.44 10.62
C ILE A 123 -12.66 -9.05 11.02
N THR A 124 -12.64 -10.29 11.53
CA THR A 124 -13.87 -11.03 11.87
C THR A 124 -14.13 -11.05 13.36
N LYS A 125 -13.11 -10.90 14.21
CA LYS A 125 -13.27 -10.85 15.67
C LYS A 125 -12.13 -10.11 16.35
N LEU A 126 -12.47 -9.32 17.35
CA LEU A 126 -11.57 -8.66 18.28
C LEU A 126 -12.02 -8.92 19.71
N TYR A 127 -11.13 -8.72 20.67
CA TYR A 127 -11.49 -8.83 22.08
C TYR A 127 -12.65 -7.90 22.46
N GLY A 128 -13.82 -8.48 22.73
CA GLY A 128 -15.03 -7.77 23.12
C GLY A 128 -15.53 -6.77 22.06
N GLY A 129 -15.23 -6.99 20.78
CA GLY A 129 -15.59 -6.07 19.69
C GLY A 129 -14.93 -4.69 19.77
N ARG A 130 -13.85 -4.55 20.55
CA ARG A 130 -13.16 -3.28 20.73
C ARG A 130 -12.23 -3.01 19.56
N ASP A 131 -12.42 -1.86 18.93
CA ASP A 131 -11.53 -1.36 17.89
C ASP A 131 -10.08 -1.24 18.38
N ILE A 132 -9.13 -1.56 17.50
CA ILE A 132 -7.70 -1.35 17.75
C ILE A 132 -7.22 -0.31 16.76
N VAL A 133 -6.80 0.84 17.28
CA VAL A 133 -6.10 1.86 16.48
C VAL A 133 -4.60 1.56 16.54
N TRP A 134 -3.97 1.54 15.37
CA TRP A 134 -2.53 1.33 15.24
C TRP A 134 -1.97 2.27 14.17
N PHE A 135 -0.65 2.39 14.14
CA PHE A 135 0.06 3.30 13.26
C PHE A 135 0.96 2.52 12.34
N ASP A 136 1.17 3.06 11.14
CA ASP A 136 2.16 2.56 10.21
C ASP A 136 3.53 2.39 10.90
N PRO A 137 4.07 1.16 11.01
CA PRO A 137 5.35 0.92 11.66
C PRO A 137 6.56 1.27 10.76
N THR A 138 6.32 1.78 9.55
CA THR A 138 7.40 2.14 8.63
C THR A 138 7.88 3.57 8.88
N GLY A 139 9.18 3.71 9.21
CA GLY A 139 9.80 5.00 9.51
C GLY A 139 9.79 5.33 11.01
N GLY A 140 10.41 6.47 11.36
CA GLY A 140 10.48 6.95 12.74
C GLY A 140 9.24 7.72 13.20
N ASP A 141 8.37 8.10 12.27
CA ASP A 141 7.17 8.91 12.51
C ASP A 141 5.91 8.11 12.13
N ASP A 142 4.82 8.33 12.87
CA ASP A 142 3.49 7.74 12.64
C ASP A 142 2.86 8.25 11.32
N ARG A 143 3.33 7.71 10.17
CA ARG A 143 2.98 8.19 8.81
C ARG A 143 1.48 8.23 8.59
N ALA A 144 0.81 7.12 8.87
CA ALA A 144 -0.62 6.95 8.75
C ALA A 144 -1.19 6.18 9.95
N ARG A 145 -2.48 6.37 10.18
CA ARG A 145 -3.25 5.67 11.23
C ARG A 145 -4.23 4.70 10.58
N PHE A 146 -4.32 3.52 11.17
CA PHE A 146 -5.19 2.44 10.76
C PHE A 146 -6.10 2.01 11.91
N ILE A 147 -7.15 1.28 11.57
CA ILE A 147 -8.07 0.71 12.55
C ILE A 147 -8.38 -0.75 12.19
N TYR A 148 -8.24 -1.64 13.18
CA TYR A 148 -8.91 -2.93 13.15
C TYR A 148 -10.29 -2.75 13.80
N ARG A 149 -11.32 -2.97 13.00
CA ARG A 149 -12.72 -2.97 13.40
C ARG A 149 -13.39 -4.20 12.83
N GLU A 150 -14.16 -4.92 13.64
CA GLU A 150 -14.93 -6.07 13.15
C GLU A 150 -15.83 -5.65 11.98
N GLY A 151 -15.76 -6.39 10.87
CA GLY A 151 -16.48 -6.02 9.66
C GLY A 151 -15.62 -5.34 8.59
N GLU A 152 -14.50 -4.72 8.98
CA GLU A 152 -13.70 -3.84 8.14
C GLU A 152 -12.39 -4.46 7.69
N SER A 153 -11.76 -3.84 6.69
CA SER A 153 -10.45 -4.25 6.17
C SER A 153 -9.33 -4.10 7.19
N SER A 154 -8.34 -5.01 7.14
CA SER A 154 -7.13 -4.89 7.97
C SER A 154 -6.27 -3.67 7.63
N LEU A 155 -6.45 -3.08 6.44
CA LEU A 155 -5.75 -1.86 6.00
C LEU A 155 -6.70 -0.67 5.82
N SER A 156 -7.71 -0.57 6.67
CA SER A 156 -8.59 0.60 6.75
C SER A 156 -7.86 1.79 7.36
N PHE A 157 -7.71 2.88 6.59
CA PHE A 157 -7.19 4.15 7.08
C PHE A 157 -8.21 4.81 8.02
N PHE A 158 -7.73 5.35 9.13
CA PHE A 158 -8.55 5.96 10.17
C PHE A 158 -8.09 7.38 10.47
N GLY A 159 -8.98 8.36 10.33
CA GLY A 159 -8.65 9.78 10.45
C GLY A 159 -9.84 10.71 10.25
N LEU A 160 -9.57 12.00 10.09
CA LEU A 160 -10.59 13.01 9.81
C LEU A 160 -10.98 13.03 8.33
N GLU A 161 -12.26 13.24 8.03
CA GLU A 161 -12.75 13.37 6.66
C GLU A 161 -12.69 14.84 6.22
N TRP A 162 -11.71 15.16 5.39
CA TRP A 162 -11.57 16.45 4.73
C TRP A 162 -12.56 16.55 3.57
N ALA A 163 -13.39 17.59 3.58
CA ALA A 163 -14.43 17.84 2.60
C ALA A 163 -13.94 18.65 1.39
N GLY A 164 -12.76 19.25 1.50
CA GLY A 164 -12.16 20.09 0.47
C GLY A 164 -11.90 21.52 0.97
N THR A 165 -11.71 22.41 0.01
CA THR A 165 -11.53 23.85 0.26
C THR A 165 -12.82 24.59 -0.08
N ASP A 166 -13.34 25.40 0.84
CA ASP A 166 -14.45 26.30 0.54
C ASP A 166 -13.98 27.40 -0.43
N GLN A 167 -14.54 27.40 -1.63
CA GLN A 167 -14.14 28.31 -2.70
C GLN A 167 -14.54 29.78 -2.43
N THR A 168 -15.40 30.05 -1.46
CA THR A 168 -15.82 31.41 -1.10
C THR A 168 -14.78 32.15 -0.25
N ASN A 169 -13.99 31.43 0.54
CA ASN A 169 -13.08 32.00 1.52
C ASN A 169 -11.70 31.31 1.60
N GLY A 170 -11.49 30.23 0.84
CA GLY A 170 -10.23 29.49 0.76
C GLY A 170 -9.91 28.64 1.99
N LYS A 171 -10.85 28.39 2.90
CA LYS A 171 -10.60 27.63 4.14
C LYS A 171 -10.78 26.13 3.96
N ASN A 172 -10.08 25.35 4.78
CA ASN A 172 -10.32 23.92 4.96
C ASN A 172 -11.75 23.66 5.45
N VAL A 173 -12.38 22.64 4.92
CA VAL A 173 -13.69 22.16 5.40
C VAL A 173 -13.55 20.72 5.88
N TRP A 174 -14.07 20.46 7.08
CA TRP A 174 -14.03 19.17 7.74
C TRP A 174 -15.45 18.65 7.96
N TYR A 175 -15.74 17.40 7.56
CA TYR A 175 -17.01 16.79 7.93
C TYR A 175 -16.99 16.37 9.39
N THR A 176 -18.05 16.69 10.13
CA THR A 176 -18.04 16.45 11.58
C THR A 176 -18.21 14.98 11.94
N ASN A 177 -18.89 14.21 11.09
CA ASN A 177 -19.15 12.77 11.25
C ASN A 177 -19.77 12.38 12.61
N ASP A 178 -20.50 13.32 13.21
CA ASP A 178 -21.26 13.14 14.45
C ASP A 178 -22.73 13.53 14.32
N GLY A 179 -23.10 14.22 13.23
CA GLY A 179 -24.47 14.64 12.93
C GLY A 179 -25.00 15.81 13.78
N THR A 180 -24.23 16.33 14.74
CA THR A 180 -24.73 17.32 15.71
C THR A 180 -23.87 18.56 15.85
N ASN A 181 -22.57 18.51 15.54
CA ASN A 181 -21.64 19.60 15.83
C ASN A 181 -21.19 20.40 14.59
N GLY A 182 -21.91 20.28 13.47
CA GLY A 182 -21.63 21.07 12.27
C GLY A 182 -22.02 22.53 12.42
N ASP A 183 -21.15 23.44 11.98
CA ASP A 183 -21.45 24.87 11.89
C ASP A 183 -22.28 25.20 10.65
N PHE A 184 -22.16 24.38 9.60
CA PHE A 184 -22.88 24.53 8.34
C PHE A 184 -23.02 23.18 7.62
N ILE A 185 -23.76 23.16 6.52
CA ILE A 185 -23.86 22.01 5.61
C ILE A 185 -22.97 22.26 4.39
N PHE A 186 -22.07 21.32 4.11
CA PHE A 186 -21.22 21.32 2.93
C PHE A 186 -21.49 20.06 2.13
N ASN A 187 -21.84 20.17 0.84
CA ASN A 187 -22.18 19.03 -0.02
C ASN A 187 -23.17 18.02 0.61
N GLY A 188 -24.15 18.51 1.38
CA GLY A 188 -25.19 17.68 2.00
C GLY A 188 -24.80 17.00 3.31
N LYS A 189 -23.61 17.25 3.87
CA LYS A 189 -23.17 16.74 5.18
C LYS A 189 -22.85 17.88 6.15
N ALA A 190 -23.01 17.63 7.45
CA ALA A 190 -22.59 18.55 8.50
C ALA A 190 -21.07 18.77 8.46
N ALA A 191 -20.65 20.03 8.46
CA ALA A 191 -19.27 20.43 8.31
C ALA A 191 -18.91 21.61 9.22
N SER A 192 -17.62 21.79 9.46
CA SER A 192 -17.05 22.92 10.18
C SER A 192 -15.72 23.32 9.55
N TYR A 193 -15.32 24.58 9.77
CA TYR A 193 -13.95 25.02 9.54
C TYR A 193 -13.00 24.60 10.67
N ASP A 194 -13.54 24.19 11.83
CA ASP A 194 -12.76 23.74 12.99
C ASP A 194 -12.66 22.22 13.00
N TYR A 195 -11.46 21.69 12.72
CA TYR A 195 -11.20 20.26 12.74
C TYR A 195 -11.50 19.60 14.10
N LYS A 196 -11.50 20.35 15.22
CA LYS A 196 -11.76 19.82 16.57
C LYS A 196 -13.21 19.38 16.75
N LYS A 197 -14.11 19.87 15.90
CA LYS A 197 -15.51 19.41 15.84
C LYS A 197 -15.68 18.15 15.01
N ALA A 198 -14.63 17.67 14.33
CA ALA A 198 -14.67 16.47 13.51
C ALA A 198 -14.32 15.20 14.29
N LYS A 199 -15.12 14.17 14.09
CA LYS A 199 -14.90 12.83 14.63
C LYS A 199 -14.13 11.98 13.62
N GLN A 200 -13.16 11.23 14.13
CA GLN A 200 -12.39 10.27 13.33
C GLN A 200 -13.28 9.15 12.81
N THR A 201 -13.09 8.80 11.54
CA THR A 201 -13.81 7.75 10.84
C THR A 201 -12.88 6.97 9.91
N ILE A 202 -13.38 5.91 9.30
CA ILE A 202 -12.67 5.21 8.23
C ILE A 202 -12.72 6.09 6.98
N ILE A 203 -11.55 6.50 6.52
CA ILE A 203 -11.39 7.48 5.42
C ILE A 203 -10.92 6.85 4.11
N GLY A 204 -10.53 5.57 4.14
CA GLY A 204 -10.08 4.85 2.96
C GLY A 204 -9.58 3.45 3.28
N ASN A 205 -9.14 2.73 2.25
CA ASN A 205 -8.60 1.38 2.37
C ASN A 205 -7.38 1.25 1.44
N ALA A 206 -6.25 0.78 1.96
CA ALA A 206 -5.03 0.60 1.17
C ALA A 206 -5.10 -0.58 0.20
N ASN A 207 -5.95 -1.57 0.50
CA ASN A 207 -6.09 -2.77 -0.33
C ASN A 207 -6.61 -2.38 -1.74
N PRO A 208 -5.90 -2.77 -2.81
CA PRO A 208 -6.39 -2.56 -4.17
C PRO A 208 -7.67 -3.35 -4.41
N LYS A 209 -8.48 -2.87 -5.37
CA LYS A 209 -9.64 -3.62 -5.85
C LYS A 209 -9.23 -4.73 -6.81
N LEU A 210 -8.13 -4.52 -7.54
CA LEU A 210 -7.56 -5.46 -8.49
C LEU A 210 -6.08 -5.11 -8.68
N TYR A 211 -5.21 -6.11 -8.77
CA TYR A 211 -3.82 -5.91 -9.17
C TYR A 211 -3.31 -7.13 -9.95
N GLY A 212 -2.24 -6.95 -10.71
CA GLY A 212 -1.67 -8.04 -11.50
C GLY A 212 -0.63 -7.54 -12.49
N GLY A 213 -0.42 -8.31 -13.54
CA GLY A 213 0.56 -8.01 -14.57
C GLY A 213 0.17 -8.55 -15.94
N ILE A 214 0.86 -8.03 -16.96
CA ILE A 214 0.70 -8.44 -18.35
C ILE A 214 2.11 -8.71 -18.90
N ASN A 215 2.32 -9.88 -19.48
CA ASN A 215 3.55 -10.23 -20.17
C ASN A 215 3.27 -10.42 -21.66
N SER A 216 4.13 -9.87 -22.50
CA SER A 216 4.11 -10.10 -23.94
C SER A 216 5.50 -10.44 -24.43
N ASP A 217 5.67 -11.65 -24.91
CA ASP A 217 6.94 -12.19 -25.39
C ASP A 217 6.82 -12.50 -26.87
N VAL A 218 7.68 -11.87 -27.68
CA VAL A 218 7.71 -11.98 -29.14
C VAL A 218 9.10 -12.45 -29.55
N ASP A 219 9.17 -13.66 -30.10
CA ASP A 219 10.35 -14.15 -30.80
C ASP A 219 10.07 -14.14 -32.30
N TYR A 220 10.85 -13.38 -33.05
CA TYR A 220 10.80 -13.36 -34.51
C TYR A 220 12.20 -13.60 -35.08
N LYS A 221 12.40 -14.80 -35.64
CA LYS A 221 13.70 -15.31 -36.11
C LYS A 221 14.76 -15.18 -35.00
N ASN A 222 15.72 -14.28 -35.18
CA ASN A 222 16.83 -14.04 -34.26
C ASN A 222 16.55 -12.89 -33.27
N PHE A 223 15.40 -12.23 -33.36
CA PHE A 223 14.98 -11.18 -32.44
C PHE A 223 14.08 -11.74 -31.36
N SER A 224 14.31 -11.31 -30.12
CA SER A 224 13.43 -11.56 -28.97
C SER A 224 13.09 -10.22 -28.33
N LEU A 225 11.80 -9.97 -28.12
CA LEU A 225 11.27 -8.77 -27.49
C LEU A 225 10.27 -9.16 -26.41
N GLY A 226 10.51 -8.71 -25.18
CA GLY A 226 9.69 -8.99 -24.01
C GLY A 226 9.21 -7.70 -23.36
N PHE A 227 7.94 -7.65 -22.97
CA PHE A 227 7.36 -6.58 -22.18
C PHE A 227 6.71 -7.16 -20.93
N ASN A 228 7.02 -6.60 -19.77
CA ASN A 228 6.39 -6.93 -18.50
C ASN A 228 5.77 -5.67 -17.89
N PHE A 229 4.46 -5.67 -17.78
CA PHE A 229 3.69 -4.62 -17.11
C PHE A 229 3.18 -5.11 -15.76
N ALA A 230 3.17 -4.23 -14.77
CA ALA A 230 2.47 -4.41 -13.51
C ALA A 230 1.42 -3.31 -13.36
N TYR A 231 0.25 -3.66 -12.84
CA TYR A 231 -0.84 -2.72 -12.63
C TYR A 231 -1.53 -2.92 -11.27
N LYS A 232 -2.05 -1.82 -10.75
CA LYS A 232 -2.89 -1.76 -9.55
C LYS A 232 -4.09 -0.87 -9.88
N ILE A 233 -5.30 -1.31 -9.54
CA ILE A 233 -6.53 -0.56 -9.74
C ILE A 233 -7.27 -0.42 -8.41
N GLY A 234 -7.57 0.82 -8.05
CA GLY A 234 -8.20 1.19 -6.79
C GLY A 234 -7.24 1.09 -5.59
N GLY A 235 -7.84 1.12 -4.40
CA GLY A 235 -7.12 1.36 -3.16
C GLY A 235 -6.74 2.83 -2.98
N LYS A 236 -6.31 3.16 -1.78
CA LYS A 236 -5.83 4.49 -1.42
C LYS A 236 -4.35 4.46 -1.08
N LEU A 237 -3.68 5.54 -1.44
CA LEU A 237 -2.30 5.84 -1.08
C LEU A 237 -2.32 6.97 -0.06
N TYR A 238 -1.71 6.77 1.09
CA TYR A 238 -1.51 7.85 2.07
C TYR A 238 -0.14 8.47 1.87
N ASP A 239 -0.10 9.76 1.56
CA ASP A 239 1.15 10.51 1.49
C ASP A 239 1.40 11.31 2.76
N SER A 240 2.31 10.82 3.62
CA SER A 240 2.64 11.54 4.84
C SER A 240 3.47 12.80 4.57
N THR A 241 4.22 12.86 3.47
CA THR A 241 5.05 14.03 3.15
C THR A 241 4.24 15.25 2.76
N SER A 242 3.02 15.07 2.23
CA SER A 242 2.11 16.18 1.99
C SER A 242 1.87 17.02 3.25
N LYS A 243 1.96 16.46 4.46
CA LYS A 243 1.86 17.27 5.69
C LYS A 243 2.97 18.31 5.80
N ASP A 244 4.15 18.00 5.28
CA ASP A 244 5.31 18.89 5.29
C ASP A 244 5.35 19.81 4.07
N VAL A 245 4.89 19.35 2.90
CA VAL A 245 5.03 20.07 1.63
C VAL A 245 3.76 20.73 1.09
N ALA A 246 2.62 20.42 1.68
CA ALA A 246 1.30 20.98 1.36
C ALA A 246 0.75 21.75 2.57
N ASP A 247 1.64 22.39 3.32
CA ASP A 247 1.38 23.15 4.54
C ASP A 247 0.56 24.42 4.24
N ASP A 248 -0.44 24.72 5.07
CA ASP A 248 -1.28 25.94 4.96
C ASP A 248 -0.82 27.06 5.91
N GLY A 249 0.37 26.91 6.50
CA GLY A 249 1.05 27.94 7.29
C GLY A 249 1.24 27.56 8.76
N TYR A 250 1.35 26.28 9.10
CA TYR A 250 1.77 25.83 10.43
C TYR A 250 3.21 26.21 10.74
N TYR A 251 4.12 25.91 9.81
CA TYR A 251 5.53 26.26 9.91
C TYR A 251 5.92 27.14 8.74
N TRP A 252 6.34 28.36 9.02
CA TRP A 252 6.73 29.32 7.98
C TRP A 252 8.02 28.90 7.25
N GLU A 253 8.83 28.04 7.86
CA GLU A 253 10.08 27.51 7.30
C GLU A 253 9.90 26.24 6.45
N ARG A 254 8.70 25.66 6.37
CA ARG A 254 8.48 24.43 5.60
C ARG A 254 8.63 24.69 4.11
N ILE A 255 9.24 23.72 3.43
CA ILE A 255 9.32 23.71 1.97
C ILE A 255 7.95 23.41 1.39
N HIS A 256 7.46 24.22 0.46
CA HIS A 256 6.20 23.93 -0.23
C HIS A 256 6.47 23.28 -1.58
N ALA A 257 5.74 22.22 -1.88
CA ALA A 257 5.77 21.63 -3.22
C ALA A 257 5.15 22.60 -4.23
N ALA A 258 5.81 22.79 -5.38
CA ALA A 258 5.34 23.70 -6.41
C ALA A 258 3.88 23.43 -6.82
N TYR A 259 3.51 22.15 -6.96
CA TYR A 259 2.14 21.78 -7.33
C TYR A 259 1.11 22.18 -6.28
N PHE A 260 1.45 22.23 -4.99
CA PHE A 260 0.52 22.67 -3.95
C PHE A 260 0.32 24.18 -4.07
N THR A 261 1.41 24.95 -4.08
CA THR A 261 1.38 26.41 -4.22
C THR A 261 0.63 26.88 -5.46
N GLU A 262 0.80 26.21 -6.59
CA GLU A 262 0.11 26.52 -7.84
C GLU A 262 -1.39 26.20 -7.81
N ASN A 263 -1.81 25.25 -6.97
CA ASN A 263 -3.20 24.78 -6.87
C ASN A 263 -3.90 25.21 -5.56
N SER A 264 -3.24 26.01 -4.72
CA SER A 264 -3.82 26.64 -3.54
C SER A 264 -4.78 27.76 -3.93
N TRP A 265 -5.83 27.89 -3.15
CA TRP A 265 -6.79 28.97 -3.27
C TRP A 265 -6.12 30.30 -2.94
N SER A 266 -6.39 31.30 -3.76
CA SER A 266 -6.02 32.69 -3.48
C SER A 266 -7.05 33.63 -4.10
N PRO A 267 -7.07 34.92 -3.74
CA PRO A 267 -7.94 35.89 -4.40
C PRO A 267 -7.73 35.98 -5.93
N SER A 268 -6.54 35.61 -6.42
CA SER A 268 -6.23 35.51 -7.85
C SER A 268 -6.41 34.10 -8.44
N ASN A 269 -6.62 33.09 -7.59
CA ASN A 269 -6.87 31.69 -7.97
C ASN A 269 -8.03 31.11 -7.14
N THR A 270 -9.23 31.62 -7.36
CA THR A 270 -10.42 31.23 -6.58
C THR A 270 -10.96 29.84 -6.87
N GLY A 271 -10.37 29.13 -7.86
CA GLY A 271 -10.66 27.74 -8.20
C GLY A 271 -9.64 26.75 -7.63
N GLY A 272 -8.76 27.19 -6.72
CA GLY A 272 -7.75 26.35 -6.08
C GLY A 272 -8.38 25.15 -5.34
N SER A 273 -7.80 23.97 -5.56
CA SER A 273 -8.25 22.73 -4.88
C SER A 273 -7.74 22.63 -3.45
N TYR A 274 -6.62 23.28 -3.15
CA TYR A 274 -6.03 23.33 -1.81
C TYR A 274 -6.37 24.63 -1.07
N PRO A 275 -6.32 24.61 0.27
CA PRO A 275 -6.61 25.79 1.08
C PRO A 275 -5.65 26.94 0.81
N MET A 276 -6.09 28.14 1.18
CA MET A 276 -5.24 29.32 1.22
C MET A 276 -4.16 29.14 2.29
N VAL A 277 -2.93 29.48 1.94
CA VAL A 277 -1.82 29.61 2.88
C VAL A 277 -1.98 30.93 3.64
N THR A 278 -2.33 30.88 4.93
CA THR A 278 -2.64 32.09 5.72
C THR A 278 -1.71 32.32 6.90
N GLY A 279 -0.95 31.31 7.34
CA GLY A 279 -0.09 31.40 8.53
C GLY A 279 -0.86 31.56 9.85
N ARG A 280 -2.19 31.43 9.83
CA ARG A 280 -3.07 31.69 10.98
C ARG A 280 -3.85 30.46 11.45
N ASP A 281 -3.86 29.41 10.64
CA ASP A 281 -4.56 28.15 10.92
C ASP A 281 -3.52 27.04 11.07
N LEU A 282 -3.10 26.83 12.31
CA LEU A 282 -1.82 26.19 12.59
C LEU A 282 -1.90 24.65 12.57
N GLU A 283 -3.06 23.99 12.67
CA GLU A 283 -3.06 22.53 12.93
C GLU A 283 -3.80 21.67 11.92
N ASP A 284 -4.51 22.27 10.98
CA ASP A 284 -5.38 21.58 10.02
C ASP A 284 -4.61 20.61 9.11
N VAL A 285 -3.48 21.04 8.54
CA VAL A 285 -2.69 20.20 7.64
C VAL A 285 -2.02 19.00 8.34
N ASN A 286 -1.71 19.10 9.63
CA ASN A 286 -1.01 18.03 10.36
C ASN A 286 -1.94 16.89 10.79
N GLN A 287 -3.25 17.10 10.74
CA GLN A 287 -4.21 16.07 11.11
C GLN A 287 -4.11 14.89 10.14
N ILE A 288 -4.16 13.67 10.70
CA ILE A 288 -4.27 12.45 9.88
C ILE A 288 -5.66 12.44 9.25
N SER A 289 -5.74 12.69 7.94
CA SER A 289 -7.01 12.89 7.26
C SER A 289 -7.05 12.37 5.83
N SER A 290 -8.25 12.42 5.22
CA SER A 290 -8.42 12.13 3.80
C SER A 290 -7.77 13.16 2.87
N ARG A 291 -7.34 14.33 3.36
CA ARG A 291 -6.57 15.30 2.56
C ARG A 291 -5.27 14.71 2.01
N GLN A 292 -4.67 13.78 2.75
CA GLN A 292 -3.44 13.08 2.36
C GLN A 292 -3.70 11.75 1.64
N LEU A 293 -4.96 11.42 1.31
CA LEU A 293 -5.32 10.19 0.60
C LEU A 293 -5.49 10.41 -0.89
N PHE A 294 -4.69 9.71 -1.68
CA PHE A 294 -4.72 9.73 -3.14
C PHE A 294 -5.13 8.39 -3.72
N ASP A 295 -5.53 8.38 -4.99
CA ASP A 295 -5.84 7.15 -5.72
C ASP A 295 -4.55 6.39 -6.06
N ALA A 296 -4.46 5.13 -5.63
CA ALA A 296 -3.28 4.30 -5.80
C ALA A 296 -3.24 3.56 -7.15
N SER A 297 -4.13 3.88 -8.10
CA SER A 297 -4.19 3.18 -9.38
C SER A 297 -3.03 3.58 -10.29
N TYR A 298 -2.35 2.58 -10.84
CA TYR A 298 -1.26 2.78 -11.82
C TYR A 298 -1.07 1.59 -12.76
N LEU A 299 -0.37 1.85 -13.86
CA LEU A 299 0.21 0.89 -14.79
C LEU A 299 1.68 1.24 -14.98
N ARG A 300 2.58 0.28 -14.80
CA ARG A 300 4.03 0.46 -14.92
C ARG A 300 4.63 -0.59 -15.86
N LEU A 301 5.45 -0.15 -16.81
CA LEU A 301 6.34 -1.01 -17.56
C LEU A 301 7.53 -1.35 -16.66
N LYS A 302 7.46 -2.50 -16.02
CA LYS A 302 8.46 -2.98 -15.07
C LYS A 302 9.74 -3.34 -15.79
N ASN A 303 9.64 -4.11 -16.88
CA ASN A 303 10.78 -4.48 -17.69
C ASN A 303 10.43 -4.49 -19.18
N ILE A 304 11.39 -4.04 -19.99
CA ILE A 304 11.44 -4.29 -21.43
C ILE A 304 12.78 -4.97 -21.74
N SER A 305 12.74 -6.05 -22.50
CA SER A 305 13.94 -6.76 -22.94
C SER A 305 13.92 -6.87 -24.46
N LEU A 306 14.95 -6.36 -25.13
CA LEU A 306 15.17 -6.56 -26.55
C LEU A 306 16.49 -7.29 -26.72
N SER A 307 16.52 -8.35 -27.51
CA SER A 307 17.78 -8.99 -27.86
C SER A 307 17.80 -9.52 -29.28
N TYR A 308 19.01 -9.63 -29.80
CA TYR A 308 19.29 -10.18 -31.11
C TYR A 308 20.40 -11.23 -31.00
N ARG A 309 20.11 -12.45 -31.46
CA ARG A 309 21.10 -13.52 -31.57
C ARG A 309 21.82 -13.42 -32.91
N LEU A 310 23.15 -13.32 -32.89
CA LEU A 310 23.91 -13.26 -34.14
C LEU A 310 23.85 -14.61 -34.88
N PRO A 311 23.68 -14.60 -36.22
CA PRO A 311 23.70 -15.83 -36.99
C PRO A 311 25.05 -16.57 -36.89
N ASN A 312 24.98 -17.89 -36.75
CA ASN A 312 26.16 -18.76 -36.57
C ASN A 312 27.19 -18.66 -37.70
N GLU A 313 26.78 -18.26 -38.90
CA GLU A 313 27.67 -18.09 -40.06
C GLU A 313 28.79 -17.08 -39.79
N PHE A 314 28.50 -16.02 -39.03
CA PHE A 314 29.49 -15.00 -38.65
C PHE A 314 30.35 -15.46 -37.47
N LEU A 315 29.82 -16.34 -36.60
CA LEU A 315 30.45 -16.74 -35.33
C LEU A 315 31.45 -17.89 -35.50
N LYS A 316 31.21 -18.80 -36.47
CA LYS A 316 32.08 -19.97 -36.72
C LYS A 316 33.54 -19.60 -36.98
N ARG A 317 33.81 -18.47 -37.63
CA ARG A 317 35.18 -18.01 -37.93
C ARG A 317 35.95 -17.54 -36.68
N ALA A 318 35.23 -17.16 -35.63
CA ALA A 318 35.80 -16.63 -34.40
C ALA A 318 35.86 -17.67 -33.26
N GLY A 319 35.46 -18.92 -33.50
CA GLY A 319 35.42 -19.96 -32.47
C GLY A 319 34.35 -19.71 -31.39
N ILE A 320 33.27 -19.00 -31.74
CA ILE A 320 32.17 -18.65 -30.81
C ILE A 320 30.96 -19.53 -31.14
N SER A 321 30.39 -20.19 -30.13
CA SER A 321 29.21 -21.05 -30.27
C SER A 321 27.89 -20.28 -30.25
N ASN A 322 27.80 -19.17 -29.51
CA ASN A 322 26.63 -18.30 -29.46
C ASN A 322 27.03 -16.86 -29.11
N ALA A 323 26.37 -15.88 -29.74
CA ALA A 323 26.53 -14.48 -29.38
C ALA A 323 25.18 -13.76 -29.40
N ARG A 324 24.92 -12.97 -28.36
CA ARG A 324 23.68 -12.23 -28.17
C ARG A 324 23.98 -10.79 -27.79
N VAL A 325 23.40 -9.85 -28.52
CA VAL A 325 23.35 -8.43 -28.11
C VAL A 325 22.00 -8.19 -27.47
N PHE A 326 21.97 -7.53 -26.31
CA PHE A 326 20.73 -7.25 -25.61
C PHE A 326 20.68 -5.85 -25.02
N PHE A 327 19.45 -5.39 -24.87
CA PHE A 327 19.04 -4.21 -24.12
C PHE A 327 17.98 -4.64 -23.11
N ASN A 328 18.17 -4.25 -21.85
CA ASN A 328 17.16 -4.38 -20.82
C ASN A 328 16.89 -2.99 -20.22
N GLY A 329 15.63 -2.61 -20.14
CA GLY A 329 15.19 -1.40 -19.47
C GLY A 329 14.23 -1.73 -18.33
N SER A 330 14.39 -1.10 -17.17
CA SER A 330 13.46 -1.27 -16.05
C SER A 330 12.84 0.06 -15.62
N ASN A 331 11.56 0.00 -15.22
CA ASN A 331 10.75 1.14 -14.76
C ASN A 331 10.66 2.32 -15.76
N LEU A 332 10.76 2.05 -17.07
CA LEU A 332 10.88 3.11 -18.08
C LEU A 332 9.62 4.00 -18.19
N LEU A 333 8.45 3.43 -17.94
CA LEU A 333 7.14 4.09 -18.07
C LEU A 333 6.26 3.78 -16.86
N THR A 334 5.65 4.82 -16.28
CA THR A 334 4.60 4.70 -15.26
C THR A 334 3.47 5.66 -15.61
N VAL A 335 2.24 5.16 -15.62
CA VAL A 335 1.01 5.94 -15.74
C VAL A 335 0.23 5.76 -14.46
N SER A 336 0.01 6.83 -13.70
CA SER A 336 -0.65 6.80 -12.40
C SER A 336 -1.76 7.85 -12.32
N LYS A 337 -2.78 7.56 -11.49
CA LYS A 337 -3.80 8.57 -11.15
C LYS A 337 -3.20 9.70 -10.33
N TYR A 338 -2.31 9.37 -9.39
CA TYR A 338 -1.56 10.35 -8.64
C TYR A 338 -0.21 10.63 -9.32
N LYS A 339 -0.06 11.83 -9.88
CA LYS A 339 1.05 12.16 -10.80
C LYS A 339 2.30 12.71 -10.13
N TYR A 340 2.17 13.17 -8.89
CA TYR A 340 3.24 13.93 -8.24
C TYR A 340 4.30 13.04 -7.60
N MET A 341 3.98 11.76 -7.35
CA MET A 341 4.85 10.82 -6.65
C MET A 341 4.73 9.39 -7.18
N ASP A 342 5.70 8.55 -6.79
CA ASP A 342 5.70 7.13 -7.13
C ASP A 342 4.50 6.43 -6.46
N PRO A 343 3.59 5.79 -7.24
CA PRO A 343 2.43 5.09 -6.70
C PRO A 343 2.78 3.72 -6.08
N GLU A 344 3.99 3.21 -6.33
CA GLU A 344 4.46 1.95 -5.77
C GLU A 344 5.17 2.21 -4.45
N VAL A 345 4.47 1.93 -3.37
CA VAL A 345 4.91 2.23 -2.01
C VAL A 345 4.93 0.96 -1.16
N ASN A 346 5.14 1.10 0.14
CA ASN A 346 5.18 -0.04 1.05
C ASN A 346 3.86 -0.84 1.11
N GLN A 347 3.90 -1.97 1.83
CA GLN A 347 2.76 -2.88 2.00
C GLN A 347 1.52 -2.26 2.68
N PHE A 348 1.66 -1.13 3.36
CA PHE A 348 0.57 -0.43 4.03
C PHE A 348 -0.09 0.63 3.14
N GLY A 349 0.41 0.83 1.91
CA GLY A 349 -0.09 1.86 1.01
C GLY A 349 0.24 3.26 1.50
N THR A 350 1.36 3.43 2.19
CA THR A 350 1.83 4.71 2.71
C THR A 350 3.21 5.05 2.14
N ARG A 351 3.53 6.33 2.10
CA ARG A 351 4.89 6.81 1.79
C ARG A 351 5.29 7.95 2.70
N GLY A 352 6.59 8.05 2.91
CA GLY A 352 7.30 9.21 3.41
C GLY A 352 8.17 9.82 2.30
N TRP A 353 9.41 10.18 2.66
CA TRP A 353 10.36 10.90 1.80
C TRP A 353 11.09 10.01 0.78
N GLU A 354 10.51 8.89 0.39
CA GLU A 354 11.12 8.01 -0.61
C GLU A 354 11.11 8.66 -2.00
N THR A 355 12.22 8.49 -2.71
CA THR A 355 12.33 8.87 -4.12
C THR A 355 11.76 7.77 -5.02
N PRO A 356 11.27 8.11 -6.23
CA PRO A 356 10.78 7.12 -7.17
C PRO A 356 11.84 6.11 -7.57
N LEU A 357 11.40 4.93 -7.99
CA LEU A 357 12.32 3.92 -8.52
C LEU A 357 13.07 4.46 -9.75
N ALA A 358 14.40 4.29 -9.74
CA ALA A 358 15.24 4.74 -10.84
C ALA A 358 14.94 3.97 -12.13
N LYS A 359 15.06 4.68 -13.26
CA LYS A 359 15.07 4.06 -14.60
C LYS A 359 16.46 3.49 -14.86
N THR A 360 16.51 2.22 -15.17
CA THR A 360 17.78 1.55 -15.51
C THR A 360 17.78 1.15 -16.97
N TYR A 361 18.91 1.38 -17.63
CA TYR A 361 19.15 1.02 -19.02
C TYR A 361 20.43 0.19 -19.04
N THR A 362 20.32 -1.06 -19.46
CA THR A 362 21.45 -1.99 -19.50
C THR A 362 21.63 -2.47 -20.93
N PHE A 363 22.82 -2.27 -21.47
CA PHE A 363 23.25 -2.79 -22.75
C PHE A 363 24.31 -3.84 -22.50
N GLY A 364 24.25 -4.95 -23.21
CA GLY A 364 25.22 -6.01 -23.03
C GLY A 364 25.40 -6.86 -24.27
N VAL A 365 26.55 -7.54 -24.29
CA VAL A 365 26.86 -8.57 -25.25
C VAL A 365 27.25 -9.82 -24.46
N GLU A 366 26.66 -10.94 -24.82
CA GLU A 366 26.89 -12.24 -24.20
C GLU A 366 27.50 -13.18 -25.24
N PHE A 367 28.58 -13.86 -24.87
CA PHE A 367 29.28 -14.82 -25.71
C PHE A 367 29.33 -16.18 -25.01
N SER A 368 29.16 -17.23 -25.78
CA SER A 368 29.45 -18.61 -25.38
C SER A 368 30.48 -19.18 -26.35
N PHE A 369 31.49 -19.86 -25.83
CA PHE A 369 32.58 -20.47 -26.60
C PHE A 369 32.30 -21.95 -26.80
#